data_AF-A0A7S2C4M3-F1
#
_entry.id   AF-A0A7S2C4M3-F1
#
_cell.length_a   1.000
_cell.length_b   1.000
_cell.length_c   1.000
_cell.angle_alpha   90.00
_cell.angle_beta   90.00
_cell.angle_gamma   90.00
#
_symmetry.space_group_name_H-M   'P 1'
#
loop_
_entity.id
_entity.type
_entity.pdbx_description
1 polymer ?
#
loop_
_entity_poly.entity_id
_entity_poly.type
_entity_poly.pdbx_seq_one_letter_code
_entity_poly.pdbx_strand_id
1 'polypeptide(L)'
;FLAHVAPSFPGKGAALPGILIGALSENFEIMHASMRQVLVQALILLRNRDQFPCIRTLPLYFKLFGLQDKGLRKMIFTHMVRDIVQMNVKNRNQRTNTELR
;
A
#
# COMPACT_ATOMS: atom_id res chain seq x y z
N PHE A 1 14.27 2.09 5.53
CA PHE A 1 15.08 0.93 5.91
C PHE A 1 14.26 -0.34 6.09
N LEU A 2 13.41 -0.48 7.12
CA LEU A 2 12.69 -1.73 7.43
C LEU A 2 11.85 -2.30 6.27
N ALA A 3 11.08 -1.47 5.56
CA ALA A 3 10.29 -1.93 4.41
C ALA A 3 11.16 -2.43 3.23
N HIS A 4 12.41 -1.97 3.13
CA HIS A 4 13.33 -2.41 2.08
C HIS A 4 13.91 -3.79 2.39
N VAL A 5 14.28 -4.04 3.66
CA VAL A 5 14.88 -5.31 4.13
C VAL A 5 13.84 -6.35 4.54
N ALA A 6 12.55 -6.01 4.60
CA ALA A 6 11.47 -6.92 4.97
C ALA A 6 11.47 -8.28 4.21
N PRO A 7 11.80 -8.36 2.91
CA PRO A 7 11.87 -9.64 2.19
C PRO A 7 12.97 -10.58 2.72
N SER A 8 14.04 -10.03 3.30
CA SER A 8 15.12 -10.80 3.91
C SER A 8 14.73 -11.42 5.27
N PHE A 9 13.57 -11.04 5.82
CA PHE A 9 13.07 -11.51 7.11
C PHE A 9 11.60 -11.97 7.01
N PRO A 10 11.31 -13.10 6.35
CA PRO A 10 9.93 -13.52 6.06
C PRO A 10 9.06 -13.70 7.31
N GLY A 11 9.64 -14.07 8.46
CA GLY A 11 8.89 -14.19 9.73
C GLY A 11 8.44 -12.83 10.31
N LYS A 12 9.37 -11.88 10.48
CA LYS A 12 9.07 -10.56 11.09
C LYS A 12 8.51 -9.55 10.07
N GLY A 13 8.86 -9.72 8.80
CA GLY A 13 8.42 -8.87 7.69
C GLY A 13 6.93 -9.01 7.36
N ALA A 14 6.33 -10.17 7.63
CA ALA A 14 4.90 -10.43 7.41
C ALA A 14 3.99 -9.59 8.33
N ALA A 15 4.45 -9.27 9.55
CA ALA A 15 3.70 -8.44 10.49
C ALA A 15 3.81 -6.93 10.19
N LEU A 16 4.83 -6.53 9.42
CA LEU A 16 5.16 -5.13 9.17
C LEU A 16 4.03 -4.33 8.50
N PRO A 17 3.31 -4.83 7.46
CA PRO A 17 2.17 -4.11 6.90
C PRO A 17 1.07 -3.83 7.93
N GLY A 18 0.78 -4.80 8.80
CA GLY A 18 -0.25 -4.67 9.84
C GLY A 18 0.11 -3.58 10.86
N ILE A 19 1.36 -3.57 11.33
CA ILE A 19 1.88 -2.56 12.26
C ILE A 19 1.80 -1.16 11.62
N LEU A 20 2.23 -1.03 10.36
CA LEU A 20 2.19 0.26 9.65
C LEU A 20 0.75 0.76 9.44
N ILE A 21 -0.17 -0.13 9.10
CA ILE A 21 -1.59 0.22 8.93
C ILE A 21 -2.20 0.66 10.26
N GLY A 22 -1.92 -0.05 11.35
CA GLY A 22 -2.40 0.31 12.70
C GLY A 22 -1.86 1.67 13.14
N ALA A 23 -0.54 1.84 13.08
CA ALA A 23 0.13 3.08 13.48
C ALA A 23 -0.38 4.30 12.70
N LEU A 24 -0.58 4.18 11.38
CA LEU A 24 -1.15 5.25 10.57
C LEU A 24 -2.64 5.47 10.85
N SER A 25 -3.43 4.41 11.08
CA SER A 25 -4.86 4.56 11.33
C SER A 25 -5.18 5.25 12.65
N GLU A 26 -4.34 5.07 13.67
CA GLU A 26 -4.52 5.64 15.01
C GLU A 26 -3.91 7.04 15.15
N ASN A 27 -2.78 7.32 14.50
CA ASN A 27 -1.98 8.50 14.80
C ASN A 27 -1.82 9.49 13.62
N PHE A 28 -2.53 9.32 12.51
CA PHE A 28 -2.32 10.16 11.31
C PHE A 28 -2.51 11.67 11.55
N GLU A 29 -3.39 12.08 12.47
CA GLU A 29 -3.68 13.50 12.72
C GLU A 29 -2.54 14.20 13.47
N ILE A 30 -1.96 13.53 14.47
CA ILE A 30 -0.88 14.07 15.31
C ILE A 30 0.51 13.92 14.68
N MET A 31 0.63 13.13 13.61
CA MET A 31 1.90 12.83 12.97
C MET A 31 2.36 13.96 12.04
N HIS A 32 3.68 14.22 11.99
CA HIS A 32 4.23 15.17 11.04
C HIS A 32 4.04 14.73 9.58
N ALA A 33 3.82 15.68 8.66
CA ALA A 33 3.52 15.39 7.26
C ALA A 33 4.58 14.52 6.56
N SER A 34 5.86 14.81 6.80
CA SER A 34 6.98 14.03 6.25
C SER A 34 6.95 12.57 6.72
N MET A 35 6.62 12.33 7.99
CA MET A 35 6.54 10.98 8.55
C MET A 35 5.39 10.20 7.92
N ARG A 36 4.21 10.82 7.76
CA ARG A 36 3.08 10.21 7.03
C ARG A 36 3.48 9.79 5.63
N GLN A 37 4.17 10.67 4.90
CA GLN A 37 4.63 10.37 3.54
C GLN A 37 5.58 9.16 3.51
N VAL A 38 6.56 9.11 4.40
CA VAL A 38 7.52 7.99 4.49
C VAL A 38 6.82 6.67 4.81
N LEU A 39 5.88 6.66 5.77
CA LEU A 39 5.14 5.45 6.12
C LEU A 39 4.22 4.97 4.98
N VAL A 40 3.57 5.89 4.28
CA VAL A 40 2.75 5.55 3.11
C VAL A 40 3.60 5.03 1.96
N GLN A 41 4.77 5.61 1.71
CA GLN A 41 5.73 5.06 0.74
C GLN A 41 6.20 3.66 1.13
N ALA A 42 6.44 3.40 2.41
CA ALA A 42 6.78 2.07 2.91
C ALA A 42 5.66 1.06 2.65
N LEU A 43 4.39 1.45 2.88
CA LEU A 43 3.23 0.61 2.57
C LEU A 43 3.08 0.33 1.07
N ILE A 44 3.29 1.35 0.23
CA ILE A 44 3.30 1.22 -1.23
C ILE A 44 4.37 0.22 -1.68
N LEU A 45 5.59 0.32 -1.13
CA LEU A 45 6.68 -0.61 -1.45
C LEU A 45 6.33 -2.06 -1.09
N LEU A 46 5.73 -2.28 0.08
CA LEU A 46 5.29 -3.60 0.53
C LEU A 46 4.15 -4.13 -0.35
N ARG A 47 3.23 -3.25 -0.81
CA ARG A 47 2.16 -3.62 -1.75
C ARG A 47 2.70 -4.02 -3.13
N ASN A 48 3.66 -3.26 -3.66
CA ASN A 48 4.31 -3.56 -4.95
C ASN A 48 5.01 -4.94 -4.95
N ARG A 49 5.33 -5.47 -3.77
CA ARG A 49 5.93 -6.80 -3.57
C ARG A 49 4.87 -7.89 -3.27
N ASP A 50 3.59 -7.59 -3.49
CA ASP A 50 2.44 -8.46 -3.24
C ASP A 50 2.38 -9.04 -1.80
N GLN A 51 2.97 -8.35 -0.81
CA GLN A 51 3.03 -8.83 0.58
C GLN A 51 1.68 -8.82 1.31
N PHE A 52 0.69 -8.08 0.77
CA PHE A 52 -0.67 -8.04 1.29
C PHE A 52 -1.65 -7.58 0.19
N PRO A 53 -2.96 -7.90 0.30
CA PRO A 53 -3.96 -7.51 -0.69
C PRO A 53 -4.31 -6.02 -0.62
N CYS A 54 -4.53 -5.40 -1.78
CA CYS A 54 -4.93 -3.99 -1.94
C CYS A 54 -6.11 -3.58 -1.04
N ILE A 55 -7.09 -4.47 -0.88
CA ILE A 55 -8.33 -4.21 -0.14
C ILE A 55 -8.04 -3.78 1.31
N ARG A 56 -6.95 -4.27 1.93
CA ARG A 56 -6.60 -3.93 3.32
C ARG A 56 -6.13 -2.49 3.51
N THR A 57 -5.64 -1.82 2.47
CA THR A 57 -5.16 -0.42 2.59
C THR A 57 -6.18 0.62 2.16
N LEU A 58 -7.26 0.22 1.47
CA LEU A 58 -8.32 1.15 1.04
C LEU A 58 -8.92 1.97 2.20
N PRO A 59 -9.30 1.39 3.36
CA PRO A 59 -9.88 2.16 4.45
C PRO A 59 -8.91 3.20 5.00
N LEU A 60 -7.63 2.83 5.10
CA LEU A 60 -6.57 3.73 5.55
C LEU A 60 -6.37 4.89 4.56
N TYR A 61 -6.28 4.59 3.26
CA TYR A 61 -6.12 5.62 2.24
C TYR A 61 -7.29 6.60 2.25
N PHE A 62 -8.54 6.13 2.35
CA PHE A 62 -9.70 7.01 2.45
C PHE A 62 -9.68 7.91 3.69
N LYS A 63 -9.23 7.40 4.85
CA LYS A 63 -9.00 8.24 6.04
C LYS A 63 -7.94 9.31 5.77
N LEU A 64 -6.82 8.95 5.14
CA LEU A 64 -5.74 9.89 4.80
C LEU A 64 -6.16 10.95 3.77
N PHE A 65 -7.16 10.67 2.93
CA PHE A 65 -7.74 11.69 2.04
C PHE A 65 -8.45 12.82 2.81
N GLY A 66 -8.85 12.62 4.06
CA GLY A 66 -9.40 13.68 4.91
C GLY A 66 -8.40 14.78 5.25
N LEU A 67 -7.10 14.46 5.34
CA LEU A 67 -6.05 15.41 5.69
C LEU A 67 -5.79 16.44 4.58
N GLN A 68 -5.55 17.70 4.90
CA GLN A 68 -5.19 18.76 3.94
C GLN A 68 -3.74 18.67 3.44
N ASP A 69 -3.35 17.53 2.87
CA ASP A 69 -2.00 17.29 2.33
C ASP A 69 -2.09 16.91 0.84
N LYS A 70 -1.92 17.91 -0.03
CA LYS A 70 -2.04 17.74 -1.50
C LYS A 70 -1.01 16.75 -2.05
N GLY A 71 0.21 16.76 -1.50
CA GLY A 71 1.29 15.88 -1.95
C GLY A 71 0.99 14.42 -1.62
N LEU A 72 0.55 14.17 -0.38
CA LEU A 72 0.18 12.84 0.08
C LEU A 72 -1.02 12.29 -0.69
N ARG A 73 -2.09 13.09 -0.87
CA ARG A 73 -3.29 12.69 -1.63
C ARG A 73 -2.94 12.29 -3.06
N LYS A 74 -2.09 13.08 -3.75
CA LYS A 74 -1.65 12.76 -5.12
C LYS A 74 -0.88 11.44 -5.15
N MET A 75 0.06 11.24 -4.23
CA MET A 75 0.86 10.01 -4.13
C MET A 75 -0.02 8.77 -3.93
N ILE A 76 -0.96 8.83 -2.98
CA ILE A 76 -1.90 7.74 -2.69
C ILE A 76 -2.77 7.45 -3.92
N PHE A 77 -3.35 8.49 -4.54
CA PHE A 77 -4.23 8.33 -5.70
C PHE A 77 -3.51 7.67 -6.88
N THR A 78 -2.33 8.18 -7.25
CA THR A 78 -1.53 7.61 -8.35
C THR A 78 -1.21 6.14 -8.10
N HIS A 79 -0.87 5.78 -6.86
CA HIS A 79 -0.62 4.38 -6.50
C HIS A 79 -1.89 3.53 -6.57
N MET A 80 -3.02 3.99 -6.00
CA MET A 80 -4.28 3.24 -6.01
C MET A 80 -4.75 2.92 -7.44
N VAL A 81 -4.71 3.92 -8.34
CA VAL A 81 -5.09 3.72 -9.74
C VAL A 81 -4.17 2.70 -10.41
N ARG A 82 -2.84 2.82 -10.22
CA ARG A 82 -1.87 1.88 -10.78
C ARG A 82 -2.11 0.45 -10.29
N ASP A 83 -2.33 0.26 -8.99
CA ASP A 83 -2.55 -1.05 -8.38
C ASP A 83 -3.82 -1.71 -8.93
N ILE A 84 -4.93 -0.97 -9.05
CA ILE A 84 -6.19 -1.47 -9.64
C ILE A 84 -6.00 -1.87 -11.09
N VAL A 85 -5.33 -1.03 -11.91
CA VAL A 85 -5.05 -1.34 -13.32
C VAL A 85 -4.20 -2.60 -13.42
N GLN A 86 -3.15 -2.73 -12.61
CA GLN A 86 -2.26 -3.89 -12.61
C GLN A 86 -2.98 -5.17 -12.16
N MET A 87 -3.84 -5.09 -11.15
CA MET A 87 -4.70 -6.20 -10.73
C MET A 87 -5.64 -6.65 -11.85
N ASN A 88 -6.27 -5.70 -12.56
CA ASN A 88 -7.16 -6.00 -13.67
C ASN A 88 -6.42 -6.63 -14.86
N VAL A 89 -5.21 -6.15 -15.20
CA VAL A 89 -4.37 -6.76 -16.24
C VAL A 89 -3.97 -8.18 -15.86
N LYS A 90 -3.56 -8.42 -14.61
CA LYS A 90 -3.22 -9.76 -14.11
C LYS A 90 -4.41 -10.72 -14.17
N ASN A 91 -5.59 -10.27 -13.75
CA ASN A 91 -6.82 -11.07 -13.80
C ASN A 91 -7.30 -11.33 -15.23
N ARG A 92 -7.18 -10.35 -16.13
CA ARG A 92 -7.51 -10.52 -17.56
C ARG A 92 -6.57 -11.53 -18.21
N ASN A 93 -5.26 -11.43 -17.95
CA ASN A 93 -4.26 -12.38 -18.45
C ASN A 93 -4.48 -13.80 -17.91
N GLN A 94 -4.95 -13.96 -16.68
CA GLN A 94 -5.31 -15.28 -16.15
C GLN A 94 -6.49 -15.91 -16.91
N ARG A 95 -7.50 -15.13 -17.29
CA ARG A 95 -8.64 -15.62 -18.08
C ARG A 95 -8.25 -15.97 -19.51
N THR A 96 -7.51 -15.11 -20.20
CA THR A 96 -7.06 -15.39 -21.58
C THR A 96 -6.05 -16.55 -21.67
N ASN A 97 -5.25 -16.81 -20.63
CA ASN A 97 -4.35 -17.98 -20.61
C ASN A 97 -5.07 -19.31 -20.33
N THR A 98 -6.31 -19.28 -19.87
CA THR A 98 -7.12 -20.50 -19.63
C THR A 98 -7.87 -20.92 -20.88
N GLU A 99 -8.28 -19.95 -21.72
CA GLU A 99 -8.95 -20.18 -23.02
C GLU A 99 -7.99 -20.59 -24.15
N LEU A 100 -6.68 -20.45 -23.96
CA LEU A 100 -5.64 -20.82 -24.93
C LEU A 100 -4.93 -22.14 -24.57
N ARG A 101 -5.58 -23.01 -23.79
CA ARG A 101 -5.10 -24.36 -23.46
C ARG A 101 -5.86 -25.44 -24.20
#